data_AF-A0A183B162-F1
#
_entry.id   AF-A0A183B162-F1
#
_cell.length_a   1.000
_cell.length_b   1.000
_cell.length_c   1.000
_cell.angle_alpha   90.00
_cell.angle_beta   90.00
_cell.angle_gamma   90.00
#
_symmetry.space_group_name_H-M   'P 1'
#
loop_
_entity.id
_entity.type
_entity.pdbx_description
1 polymer ?
#
loop_
_entity_poly.entity_id
_entity_poly.type
_entity_poly.pdbx_seq_one_letter_code
_entity_poly.pdbx_strand_id
1 'polypeptide(L)'
;MNGDKDASKVLTVSRAYSLEKYQMLRYEVSSPSTITLISGTAEIYGTELVTGVELHIPAGQRGTVATFHGCKVVVHGYGIAAYLLSSSEDQDILHVYMNLHASLESMRKVAVEEQGRGPRVLVCGHESVGKSTLCRTLASYAARRKHKPILVDVNVGLNQVCMPTTIAAVAITKPYDLMEGWGLEEDPLVFCFGHVDPDSNLNLFREQVNRLAEQVNIRSENDTKLFTSGCIINMGGFRKDDIDGGASKDKGIQAIRATAAAFEVSEALTFYSAFSSPVRNLFRVRQQPKPAHESAWLMVVKLN
;
A
#
# COMPACT_ATOMS: atom_id res chain seq x y z
N MET A 1 1.62 61.56 -4.43
CA MET A 1 0.72 60.45 -4.85
C MET A 1 1.48 59.15 -4.63
N ASN A 2 1.43 58.64 -3.40
CA ASN A 2 2.01 57.33 -3.05
C ASN A 2 0.85 56.34 -3.05
N GLY A 3 0.76 55.53 -4.10
CA GLY A 3 -0.16 54.39 -4.15
C GLY A 3 0.55 53.17 -3.61
N ASP A 4 0.31 52.85 -2.35
CA ASP A 4 0.58 51.51 -1.81
C ASP A 4 -0.26 50.51 -2.61
N LYS A 5 0.42 49.63 -3.33
CA LYS A 5 -0.19 48.41 -3.87
C LYS A 5 -0.35 47.45 -2.71
N ASP A 6 -1.49 47.55 -2.04
CA ASP A 6 -1.95 46.55 -1.09
C ASP A 6 -2.12 45.23 -1.85
N ALA A 7 -1.09 44.38 -1.78
CA ALA A 7 -1.14 43.04 -2.33
C ALA A 7 -2.24 42.30 -1.56
N SER A 8 -3.36 42.09 -2.24
CA SER A 8 -4.50 41.31 -1.75
C SER A 8 -4.01 40.01 -1.10
N LYS A 9 -3.98 40.00 0.24
CA LYS A 9 -3.78 38.78 1.03
C LYS A 9 -4.93 37.85 0.67
N VAL A 10 -4.65 36.86 -0.16
CA VAL A 10 -5.55 35.71 -0.33
C VAL A 10 -5.77 35.17 1.07
N LEU A 11 -6.99 35.26 1.58
CA LEU A 11 -7.36 34.73 2.89
C LEU A 11 -7.15 33.22 2.83
N THR A 12 -6.00 32.71 3.24
CA THR A 12 -5.77 31.27 3.28
C THR A 12 -6.60 30.70 4.44
N VAL A 13 -7.67 29.97 4.13
CA VAL A 13 -8.39 29.21 5.14
C VAL A 13 -7.44 28.18 5.74
N SER A 14 -7.26 28.28 7.04
CA SER A 14 -6.40 27.41 7.84
C SER A 14 -7.26 26.74 8.91
N ARG A 15 -7.16 25.41 9.00
CA ARG A 15 -7.88 24.60 10.00
C ARG A 15 -6.88 23.77 10.78
N ALA A 16 -6.88 23.92 12.09
CA ALA A 16 -6.05 23.12 12.99
C ALA A 16 -6.81 21.88 13.46
N TYR A 17 -6.14 20.73 13.43
CA TYR A 17 -6.65 19.46 13.93
C TYR A 17 -5.71 18.94 15.01
N SER A 18 -6.25 18.59 16.18
CA SER A 18 -5.53 17.86 17.22
C SER A 18 -5.98 16.41 17.17
N LEU A 19 -5.05 15.49 16.91
CA LEU A 19 -5.28 14.07 16.85
C LEU A 19 -4.76 13.45 18.14
N GLU A 20 -5.58 12.64 18.79
CA GLU A 20 -5.15 11.79 19.90
C GLU A 20 -4.41 10.55 19.39
N LYS A 21 -3.92 9.74 20.33
CA LYS A 21 -3.23 8.49 20.03
C LYS A 21 -4.11 7.58 19.16
N TYR A 22 -3.52 7.04 18.08
CA TYR A 22 -4.17 6.13 17.12
C TYR A 22 -5.31 6.74 16.30
N GLN A 23 -5.53 8.06 16.38
CA GLN A 23 -6.47 8.72 15.49
C GLN A 23 -5.86 8.97 14.11
N MET A 24 -6.75 9.15 13.14
CA MET A 24 -6.41 9.40 11.75
C MET A 24 -7.16 10.61 11.21
N LEU A 25 -6.52 11.42 10.39
CA LEU A 25 -7.15 12.51 9.64
C LEU A 25 -7.16 12.15 8.16
N ARG A 26 -8.33 11.74 7.66
CA ARG A 26 -8.53 11.47 6.24
C ARG A 26 -8.73 12.77 5.49
N TYR A 27 -8.07 12.93 4.35
CA TYR A 27 -8.21 14.11 3.52
C TYR A 27 -8.50 13.77 2.06
N GLU A 28 -9.18 14.69 1.39
CA GLU A 28 -9.43 14.71 -0.04
C GLU A 28 -9.18 16.12 -0.58
N VAL A 29 -8.39 16.22 -1.63
CA VAL A 29 -7.93 17.50 -2.18
C VAL A 29 -8.53 17.73 -3.56
N SER A 30 -9.32 18.79 -3.73
CA SER A 30 -9.87 19.27 -5.00
C SER A 30 -9.04 20.39 -5.64
N SER A 31 -8.28 21.15 -4.86
CA SER A 31 -7.32 22.16 -5.34
C SER A 31 -6.01 22.08 -4.55
N PRO A 32 -4.85 22.43 -5.14
CA PRO A 32 -3.57 22.37 -4.43
C PRO A 32 -3.66 22.99 -3.04
N SER A 33 -3.24 22.24 -2.03
CA SER A 33 -3.39 22.56 -0.61
C SER A 33 -2.15 22.10 0.16
N THR A 34 -1.97 22.54 1.42
CA THR A 34 -0.84 22.09 2.23
C THR A 34 -1.28 21.51 3.58
N ILE A 35 -0.48 20.57 4.09
CA ILE A 35 -0.60 20.03 5.44
C ILE A 35 0.72 20.23 6.17
N THR A 36 0.68 20.80 7.37
CA THR A 36 1.86 21.08 8.18
C THR A 36 1.72 20.41 9.53
N LEU A 37 2.70 19.60 9.92
CA LEU A 37 2.79 19.06 11.29
C LEU A 37 3.31 20.16 12.21
N ILE A 38 2.56 20.51 13.25
CA ILE A 38 2.94 21.55 14.22
C ILE A 38 3.63 20.96 15.46
N SER A 39 3.16 19.80 15.93
CA SER A 39 3.73 19.13 17.10
C SER A 39 3.33 17.66 17.16
N GLY A 40 4.12 16.86 17.87
CA GLY A 40 3.89 15.41 18.00
C GLY A 40 4.50 14.64 16.83
N THR A 41 4.01 13.42 16.60
CA THR A 41 4.47 12.58 15.48
C THR A 41 3.30 12.16 14.62
N ALA A 42 3.49 12.17 13.30
CA ALA A 42 2.47 11.81 12.34
C ALA A 42 3.12 11.24 11.08
N GLU A 43 2.39 10.42 10.34
CA GLU A 43 2.87 9.82 9.12
C GLU A 43 1.78 9.67 8.07
N ILE A 44 2.20 9.59 6.81
CA ILE A 44 1.35 9.26 5.66
C ILE A 44 2.03 8.09 4.93
N TYR A 45 1.31 6.99 4.74
CA TYR A 45 1.83 5.76 4.10
C TYR A 45 3.14 5.22 4.71
N GLY A 46 3.32 5.40 6.02
CA GLY A 46 4.52 4.99 6.75
C GLY A 46 5.68 6.00 6.70
N THR A 47 5.54 7.11 5.97
CA THR A 47 6.53 8.19 5.89
C THR A 47 6.22 9.27 6.92
N GLU A 48 7.19 9.52 7.79
CA GLU A 48 7.08 10.46 8.90
C GLU A 48 7.06 11.91 8.41
N LEU A 49 6.12 12.70 8.92
CA LEU A 49 6.02 14.12 8.62
C LEU A 49 7.04 14.92 9.44
N VAL A 50 7.68 15.90 8.81
CA VAL A 50 8.64 16.78 9.48
C VAL A 50 7.89 17.96 10.10
N THR A 51 8.13 18.21 11.39
CA THR A 51 7.51 19.33 12.10
C THR A 51 7.92 20.66 11.47
N GLY A 52 6.95 21.55 11.22
CA GLY A 52 7.15 22.88 10.66
C GLY A 52 7.33 22.92 9.14
N VAL A 53 7.35 21.78 8.46
CA VAL A 53 7.49 21.72 7.00
C VAL A 53 6.11 21.61 6.35
N GLU A 54 5.84 22.46 5.36
CA GLU A 54 4.61 22.39 4.57
C GLU A 54 4.70 21.24 3.55
N LEU A 55 3.83 20.25 3.69
CA LEU A 55 3.64 19.21 2.68
C LEU A 55 2.65 19.71 1.63
N HIS A 56 3.11 19.90 0.41
CA HIS A 56 2.24 20.27 -0.72
C HIS A 56 1.47 19.07 -1.25
N ILE A 57 0.15 19.18 -1.33
CA ILE A 57 -0.71 18.11 -1.82
C ILE A 57 -1.37 18.57 -3.12
N PRO A 58 -1.07 17.92 -4.26
CA PRO A 58 -1.72 18.22 -5.54
C PRO A 58 -3.24 17.97 -5.51
N ALA A 59 -3.94 18.62 -6.43
CA ALA A 59 -5.36 18.34 -6.67
C ALA A 59 -5.59 16.88 -7.09
N GLY A 60 -6.71 16.30 -6.65
CA GLY A 60 -7.11 14.91 -6.91
C GLY A 60 -6.54 13.89 -5.92
N GLN A 61 -5.66 14.29 -5.01
CA GLN A 61 -5.06 13.37 -4.04
C GLN A 61 -5.98 13.08 -2.85
N ARG A 62 -5.91 11.84 -2.37
CA ARG A 62 -6.60 11.36 -1.18
C ARG A 62 -5.61 10.61 -0.30
N GLY A 63 -5.65 10.86 0.99
CA GLY A 63 -4.76 10.17 1.92
C GLY A 63 -5.24 10.27 3.35
N THR A 64 -4.41 9.74 4.24
CA THR A 64 -4.70 9.70 5.66
C THR A 64 -3.43 10.04 6.42
N VAL A 65 -3.50 11.08 7.26
CA VAL A 65 -2.48 11.34 8.27
C VAL A 65 -2.80 10.47 9.47
N ALA A 66 -1.87 9.60 9.86
CA ALA A 66 -2.01 8.72 11.02
C ALA A 66 -1.04 9.14 12.13
N THR A 67 -1.41 8.91 13.39
CA THR A 67 -0.50 9.11 14.53
C THR A 67 -0.59 7.96 15.52
N PHE A 68 0.57 7.51 16.02
CA PHE A 68 0.67 6.49 17.06
C PHE A 68 0.78 7.07 18.48
N HIS A 69 0.99 8.38 18.59
CA HIS A 69 1.31 9.06 19.86
C HIS A 69 0.49 10.33 20.11
N GLY A 70 -0.24 10.80 19.10
CA GLY A 70 -0.93 12.09 19.10
C GLY A 70 -0.13 13.18 18.40
N CYS A 71 -0.82 14.08 17.72
CA CYS A 71 -0.19 15.18 16.99
C CYS A 71 -1.13 16.39 16.83
N LYS A 72 -0.56 17.50 16.37
CA LYS A 72 -1.32 18.66 15.89
C LYS A 72 -0.90 18.95 14.47
N VAL A 73 -1.86 18.99 13.56
CA VAL A 73 -1.63 19.32 12.15
C VAL A 73 -2.48 20.52 11.75
N VAL A 74 -1.94 21.35 10.89
CA VAL A 74 -2.67 22.46 10.29
C VAL A 74 -2.82 22.19 8.81
N VAL A 75 -4.04 22.35 8.34
CA VAL A 75 -4.42 22.16 6.95
C VAL A 75 -4.72 23.53 6.36
N HIS A 76 -4.03 23.87 5.26
CA HIS A 76 -4.19 25.14 4.56
C HIS A 76 -4.75 24.92 3.15
N GLY A 77 -5.76 25.70 2.77
CA GLY A 77 -6.33 25.70 1.43
C GLY A 77 -7.86 25.52 1.43
N TYR A 78 -8.51 26.07 0.42
CA TYR A 78 -9.96 25.99 0.25
C TYR A 78 -10.44 24.65 -0.31
N GLY A 79 -9.59 23.97 -1.08
CA GLY A 79 -9.92 22.71 -1.74
C GLY A 79 -9.42 21.48 -1.00
N ILE A 80 -9.34 21.50 0.32
CA ILE A 80 -9.01 20.30 1.11
C ILE A 80 -10.13 20.04 2.12
N ALA A 81 -10.78 18.89 1.95
CA ALA A 81 -11.75 18.37 2.88
C ALA A 81 -11.05 17.36 3.79
N ALA A 82 -10.98 17.65 5.09
CA ALA A 82 -10.31 16.80 6.07
C ALA A 82 -11.27 16.40 7.21
N TYR A 83 -11.29 15.09 7.50
CA TYR A 83 -12.24 14.43 8.39
C TYR A 83 -11.46 13.61 9.42
N LEU A 84 -11.69 13.89 10.70
CA LEU A 84 -11.09 13.13 11.79
C LEU A 84 -11.84 11.79 11.94
N LEU A 85 -11.08 10.70 11.91
CA LEU A 85 -11.54 9.36 12.21
C LEU A 85 -11.18 9.05 13.66
N SER A 86 -12.20 9.07 14.53
CA SER A 86 -12.06 8.89 15.97
C SER A 86 -12.81 7.67 16.51
N SER A 87 -13.53 6.93 15.66
CA SER A 87 -14.23 5.72 16.10
C SER A 87 -13.23 4.63 16.51
N SER A 88 -13.62 3.76 17.44
CA SER A 88 -12.75 2.63 17.86
C SER A 88 -12.42 1.70 16.69
N GLU A 89 -13.38 1.47 15.79
CA GLU A 89 -13.19 0.63 14.59
C GLU A 89 -12.12 1.19 13.65
N ASP A 90 -12.06 2.52 13.50
CA ASP A 90 -11.04 3.16 12.67
C ASP A 90 -9.63 3.02 13.28
N GLN A 91 -9.52 3.10 14.62
CA GLN A 91 -8.24 2.98 15.32
C GLN A 91 -7.61 1.59 15.16
N ASP A 92 -8.43 0.55 15.05
CA ASP A 92 -7.98 -0.84 14.85
C ASP A 92 -7.17 -1.02 13.56
N ILE A 93 -7.40 -0.19 12.53
CA ILE A 93 -6.66 -0.26 11.25
C ILE A 93 -5.16 -0.07 11.45
N LEU A 94 -4.76 0.89 12.28
CA LEU A 94 -3.34 1.15 12.57
C LEU A 94 -2.71 -0.02 13.33
N HIS A 95 -3.45 -0.63 14.25
CA HIS A 95 -3.02 -1.83 14.96
C HIS A 95 -2.81 -3.00 14.00
N VAL A 96 -3.73 -3.21 13.05
CA VAL A 96 -3.60 -4.25 12.02
C VAL A 96 -2.31 -4.03 11.20
N TYR A 97 -2.08 -2.83 10.69
CA TYR A 97 -0.91 -2.55 9.85
C TYR A 97 0.40 -2.75 10.62
N MET A 98 0.44 -2.30 11.88
CA MET A 98 1.60 -2.46 12.75
C MET A 98 1.87 -3.94 13.09
N ASN A 99 0.83 -4.70 13.43
CA ASN A 99 0.94 -6.11 13.78
C ASN A 99 1.41 -6.95 12.57
N LEU A 100 0.92 -6.65 11.37
CA LEU A 100 1.43 -7.26 10.14
C LEU A 100 2.91 -6.97 9.97
N HIS A 101 3.31 -5.70 10.05
CA HIS A 101 4.71 -5.33 9.90
C HIS A 101 5.60 -6.03 10.93
N ALA A 102 5.18 -6.09 12.19
CA ALA A 102 5.90 -6.79 13.25
C ALA A 102 6.04 -8.30 12.97
N SER A 103 4.99 -8.94 12.43
CA SER A 103 5.04 -10.35 12.00
C SER A 103 6.04 -10.55 10.86
N LEU A 104 5.98 -9.71 9.82
CA LEU A 104 6.91 -9.75 8.69
C LEU A 104 8.36 -9.49 9.14
N GLU A 105 8.56 -8.57 10.09
CA GLU A 105 9.86 -8.28 10.68
C GLU A 105 10.45 -9.49 11.41
N SER A 106 9.62 -10.23 12.16
CA SER A 106 10.05 -11.47 12.81
C SER A 106 10.55 -12.49 11.78
N MET A 107 9.81 -12.66 10.68
CA MET A 107 10.20 -13.56 9.59
C MET A 107 11.49 -13.11 8.89
N ARG A 108 11.69 -11.80 8.69
CA ARG A 108 12.97 -11.28 8.16
C ARG A 108 14.14 -11.56 9.08
N LYS A 109 13.96 -11.44 10.40
CA LYS A 109 15.04 -11.76 11.37
C LYS A 109 15.44 -13.22 11.29
N VAL A 110 14.47 -14.13 11.27
CA VAL A 110 14.73 -15.57 11.07
C VAL A 110 15.45 -15.81 9.75
N ALA A 111 15.00 -15.18 8.65
CA ALA A 111 15.66 -15.29 7.35
C ALA A 111 17.12 -14.80 7.38
N VAL A 112 17.42 -13.72 8.10
CA VAL A 112 18.80 -13.24 8.29
C VAL A 112 19.64 -14.25 9.09
N GLU A 113 19.09 -14.78 10.19
CA GLU A 113 19.77 -15.74 11.07
C GLU A 113 20.06 -17.07 10.36
N GLU A 114 19.09 -17.58 9.60
CA GLU A 114 19.19 -18.85 8.88
C GLU A 114 19.83 -18.70 7.49
N GLN A 115 20.24 -17.49 7.10
CA GLN A 115 20.67 -17.15 5.73
C GLN A 115 19.65 -17.59 4.67
N GLY A 116 18.38 -17.55 5.07
CA GLY A 116 17.23 -17.96 4.29
C GLY A 116 16.56 -16.80 3.57
N ARG A 117 15.49 -17.15 2.85
CA ARG A 117 14.70 -16.20 2.08
C ARG A 117 13.69 -15.48 2.96
N GLY A 118 13.56 -14.17 2.76
CA GLY A 118 12.58 -13.34 3.43
C GLY A 118 11.14 -13.62 3.01
N PRO A 119 10.15 -13.09 3.75
CA PRO A 119 8.73 -13.36 3.51
C PRO A 119 8.28 -12.80 2.15
N ARG A 120 7.48 -13.57 1.42
CA ARG A 120 6.84 -13.13 0.16
C ARG A 120 5.35 -13.02 0.37
N VAL A 121 4.88 -11.78 0.38
CA VAL A 121 3.53 -11.44 0.82
C VAL A 121 2.70 -11.00 -0.37
N LEU A 122 1.60 -11.69 -0.65
CA LEU A 122 0.64 -11.33 -1.69
C LEU A 122 -0.55 -10.58 -1.10
N VAL A 123 -0.80 -9.36 -1.56
CA VAL A 123 -1.96 -8.56 -1.16
C VAL A 123 -3.02 -8.63 -2.25
N CYS A 124 -4.16 -9.25 -1.93
CA CYS A 124 -5.27 -9.44 -2.86
C CYS A 124 -6.63 -9.05 -2.25
N GLY A 125 -7.65 -8.91 -3.10
CA GLY A 125 -8.99 -8.47 -2.69
C GLY A 125 -9.66 -7.66 -3.78
N HIS A 126 -10.89 -7.21 -3.53
CA HIS A 126 -11.68 -6.41 -4.48
C HIS A 126 -11.00 -5.10 -4.87
N GLU A 127 -11.52 -4.44 -5.91
CA GLU A 127 -11.13 -3.08 -6.27
C GLU A 127 -11.38 -2.09 -5.13
N SER A 128 -10.54 -1.05 -5.04
CA SER A 128 -10.74 0.10 -4.16
C SER A 128 -10.82 -0.17 -2.64
N VAL A 129 -10.26 -1.30 -2.16
CA VAL A 129 -10.19 -1.65 -0.72
C VAL A 129 -8.92 -1.21 0.01
N GLY A 130 -8.00 -0.49 -0.66
CA GLY A 130 -6.76 0.00 -0.03
C GLY A 130 -5.53 -0.92 -0.14
N LYS A 131 -5.50 -1.87 -1.09
CA LYS A 131 -4.36 -2.79 -1.31
C LYS A 131 -3.04 -2.07 -1.54
N SER A 132 -3.01 -1.12 -2.47
CA SER A 132 -1.80 -0.31 -2.76
C SER A 132 -1.37 0.51 -1.55
N THR A 133 -2.33 1.06 -0.79
CA THR A 133 -2.04 1.77 0.47
C THR A 133 -1.33 0.87 1.48
N LEU A 134 -1.82 -0.35 1.68
CA LEU A 134 -1.18 -1.31 2.57
C LEU A 134 0.23 -1.68 2.08
N CYS A 135 0.38 -1.98 0.79
CA CYS A 135 1.69 -2.32 0.22
C CYS A 135 2.69 -1.18 0.43
N ARG A 136 2.28 0.06 0.16
CA ARG A 136 3.09 1.26 0.34
C ARG A 136 3.51 1.46 1.79
N THR A 137 2.58 1.31 2.73
CA THR A 137 2.86 1.43 4.16
C THR A 137 3.82 0.33 4.66
N LEU A 138 3.57 -0.94 4.30
CA LEU A 138 4.42 -2.06 4.72
C LEU A 138 5.84 -1.96 4.14
N ALA A 139 5.98 -1.54 2.89
CA ALA A 139 7.27 -1.32 2.25
C ALA A 139 8.02 -0.15 2.90
N SER A 140 7.34 0.97 3.18
CA SER A 140 7.95 2.12 3.88
C SER A 140 8.40 1.78 5.29
N TYR A 141 7.61 1.03 6.06
CA TYR A 141 8.02 0.54 7.38
C TYR A 141 9.25 -0.38 7.31
N ALA A 142 9.30 -1.29 6.34
CA ALA A 142 10.47 -2.13 6.13
C ALA A 142 11.72 -1.31 5.81
N ALA A 143 11.61 -0.30 4.95
CA ALA A 143 12.71 0.63 4.65
C ALA A 143 13.16 1.42 5.90
N ARG A 144 12.23 1.87 6.76
CA ARG A 144 12.56 2.51 8.06
C ARG A 144 13.35 1.59 8.98
N ARG A 145 13.07 0.29 8.93
CA ARG A 145 13.82 -0.75 9.66
C ARG A 145 15.13 -1.17 8.95
N LYS A 146 15.55 -0.42 7.93
CA LYS A 146 16.74 -0.65 7.10
C LYS A 146 16.70 -1.96 6.32
N HIS A 147 15.53 -2.56 6.12
CA HIS A 147 15.34 -3.64 5.16
C HIS A 147 15.19 -3.06 3.75
N LYS A 148 15.29 -3.92 2.74
CA LYS A 148 15.19 -3.58 1.33
C LYS A 148 14.20 -4.52 0.64
N PRO A 149 12.89 -4.46 0.95
CA PRO A 149 11.93 -5.37 0.32
C PRO A 149 11.78 -5.05 -1.16
N ILE A 150 11.47 -6.07 -1.95
CA ILE A 150 11.10 -5.88 -3.36
C ILE A 150 9.59 -5.63 -3.41
N LEU A 151 9.18 -4.44 -3.83
CA LEU A 151 7.79 -4.13 -4.15
C LEU A 151 7.50 -4.60 -5.57
N VAL A 152 6.61 -5.58 -5.69
CA VAL A 152 6.10 -6.08 -6.96
C VAL A 152 4.68 -5.55 -7.13
N ASP A 153 4.42 -4.83 -8.22
CA ASP A 153 3.07 -4.38 -8.57
C ASP A 153 2.62 -5.02 -9.87
N VAL A 154 1.66 -5.95 -9.75
CA VAL A 154 1.04 -6.63 -10.88
C VAL A 154 -0.37 -6.11 -11.15
N ASN A 155 -0.76 -4.99 -10.53
CA ASN A 155 -1.98 -4.27 -10.87
C ASN A 155 -1.77 -3.46 -12.16
N VAL A 156 -2.04 -4.11 -13.30
CA VAL A 156 -1.87 -3.49 -14.63
C VAL A 156 -2.78 -2.28 -14.86
N GLY A 157 -3.90 -2.14 -14.15
CA GLY A 157 -4.81 -1.00 -14.29
C GLY A 157 -4.32 0.25 -13.54
N LEU A 158 -3.81 0.07 -12.32
CA LEU A 158 -3.36 1.15 -11.43
C LEU A 158 -2.02 0.77 -10.79
N ASN A 159 -0.98 0.73 -11.62
CA ASN A 159 0.37 0.41 -11.19
C ASN A 159 0.97 1.58 -10.41
N GLN A 160 1.56 1.32 -9.24
CA GLN A 160 2.14 2.35 -8.38
C GLN A 160 3.65 2.54 -8.56
N VAL A 161 4.30 1.71 -9.37
CA VAL A 161 5.75 1.76 -9.64
C VAL A 161 6.03 2.40 -11.01
N CYS A 162 5.24 2.03 -12.02
CA CYS A 162 5.37 2.52 -13.39
C CYS A 162 4.00 2.93 -13.95
N MET A 163 3.95 3.19 -15.26
CA MET A 163 2.73 3.59 -15.95
C MET A 163 1.69 2.45 -15.96
N PRO A 164 0.39 2.77 -16.14
CA PRO A 164 -0.63 1.77 -16.40
C PRO A 164 -0.25 0.85 -17.56
N THR A 165 -0.86 -0.33 -17.62
CA THR A 165 -0.58 -1.43 -18.56
C THR A 165 0.75 -2.14 -18.36
N THR A 166 1.39 -1.96 -17.20
CA THR A 166 2.67 -2.60 -16.87
C THR A 166 2.57 -3.48 -15.62
N ILE A 167 3.46 -4.47 -15.58
CA ILE A 167 3.77 -5.28 -14.40
C ILE A 167 5.20 -4.92 -14.01
N ALA A 168 5.44 -4.55 -12.76
CA ALA A 168 6.71 -3.97 -12.34
C ALA A 168 7.22 -4.53 -11.01
N ALA A 169 8.53 -4.54 -10.81
CA ALA A 169 9.17 -4.80 -9.53
C ALA A 169 10.31 -3.82 -9.27
N VAL A 170 10.42 -3.33 -8.04
CA VAL A 170 11.46 -2.38 -7.63
C VAL A 170 11.93 -2.69 -6.20
N ALA A 171 13.22 -2.51 -5.94
CA ALA A 171 13.77 -2.59 -4.60
C ALA A 171 13.51 -1.29 -3.83
N ILE A 172 12.88 -1.38 -2.66
CA ILE A 172 12.55 -0.22 -1.84
C ILE A 172 13.65 -0.02 -0.78
N THR A 173 14.47 1.01 -0.96
CA THR A 173 15.57 1.37 -0.04
C THR A 173 15.17 2.45 0.97
N LYS A 174 14.21 3.30 0.60
CA LYS A 174 13.72 4.44 1.39
C LYS A 174 12.19 4.41 1.53
N PRO A 175 11.64 5.03 2.58
CA PRO A 175 10.19 5.24 2.69
C PRO A 175 9.64 6.00 1.48
N TYR A 176 8.35 5.80 1.19
CA TYR A 176 7.67 6.48 0.10
C TYR A 176 7.75 8.00 0.24
N ASP A 177 8.30 8.70 -0.75
CA ASP A 177 8.30 10.15 -0.77
C ASP A 177 6.90 10.67 -1.12
N LEU A 178 6.38 11.58 -0.29
CA LEU A 178 5.01 12.08 -0.43
C LEU A 178 4.84 13.03 -1.62
N MET A 179 5.93 13.56 -2.17
CA MET A 179 5.98 14.44 -3.33
C MET A 179 6.41 13.69 -4.60
N GLU A 180 7.48 12.89 -4.50
CA GLU A 180 8.14 12.24 -5.63
C GLU A 180 7.72 10.77 -5.83
N GLY A 181 7.03 10.18 -4.85
CA GLY A 181 6.65 8.78 -4.87
C GLY A 181 7.78 7.85 -4.45
N TRP A 182 8.02 6.76 -5.19
CA TRP A 182 9.02 5.76 -4.77
C TRP A 182 10.47 6.20 -4.88
N GLY A 183 10.77 7.35 -5.49
CA GLY A 183 12.13 7.88 -5.60
C GLY A 183 13.13 6.83 -6.08
N LEU A 184 12.95 6.35 -7.32
CA LEU A 184 13.62 5.18 -7.89
C LEU A 184 15.16 5.34 -7.88
N GLU A 185 15.83 4.90 -6.80
CA GLU A 185 17.30 4.88 -6.72
C GLU A 185 17.91 3.72 -7.54
N GLU A 186 17.14 2.65 -7.70
CA GLU A 186 17.49 1.50 -8.52
C GLU A 186 16.48 1.33 -9.64
N ASP A 187 16.97 0.87 -10.80
CA ASP A 187 16.12 0.66 -11.96
C ASP A 187 15.06 -0.44 -11.70
N PRO A 188 13.77 -0.14 -11.93
CA PRO A 188 12.71 -1.12 -11.82
C PRO A 188 12.76 -2.13 -12.98
N LEU A 189 12.38 -3.37 -12.70
CA LEU A 189 12.08 -4.37 -13.72
C LEU A 189 10.64 -4.16 -14.18
N VAL A 190 10.42 -3.92 -15.48
CA VAL A 190 9.09 -3.59 -16.03
C VAL A 190 8.79 -4.44 -17.25
N PHE A 191 7.61 -5.05 -17.28
CA PHE A 191 7.03 -5.72 -18.43
C PHE A 191 5.78 -4.98 -18.89
N CYS A 192 5.74 -4.62 -20.17
CA CYS A 192 4.57 -4.01 -20.79
C CYS A 192 3.54 -5.08 -21.12
N PHE A 193 2.42 -5.10 -20.39
CA PHE A 193 1.31 -6.00 -20.63
C PHE A 193 0.38 -5.47 -21.73
N GLY A 194 0.22 -4.14 -21.84
CA GLY A 194 -0.55 -3.48 -22.91
C GLY A 194 -2.07 -3.46 -22.70
N HIS A 195 -2.57 -4.04 -21.61
CA HIS A 195 -3.97 -3.98 -21.21
C HIS A 195 -4.12 -3.48 -19.76
N VAL A 196 -5.27 -2.92 -19.43
CA VAL A 196 -5.60 -2.44 -18.07
C VAL A 196 -6.25 -3.51 -17.19
N ASP A 197 -6.53 -4.69 -17.76
CA ASP A 197 -7.18 -5.81 -17.08
C ASP A 197 -6.47 -7.12 -17.49
N PRO A 198 -5.96 -7.92 -16.53
CA PRO A 198 -5.37 -9.24 -16.80
C PRO A 198 -6.28 -10.16 -17.61
N ASP A 199 -7.60 -10.04 -17.47
CA ASP A 199 -8.60 -10.87 -18.15
C ASP A 199 -8.56 -10.74 -19.68
N SER A 200 -7.97 -9.66 -20.18
CA SER A 200 -7.78 -9.39 -21.61
C SER A 200 -6.86 -10.42 -22.27
N ASN A 201 -5.82 -10.87 -21.55
CA ASN A 201 -4.88 -11.88 -22.04
C ASN A 201 -4.18 -12.59 -20.87
N LEU A 202 -4.90 -13.50 -20.21
CA LEU A 202 -4.37 -14.24 -19.05
C LEU A 202 -3.14 -15.08 -19.34
N ASN A 203 -3.01 -15.61 -20.56
CA ASN A 203 -1.84 -16.41 -20.94
C ASN A 203 -0.57 -15.54 -20.96
N LEU A 204 -0.66 -14.36 -21.56
CA LEU A 204 0.43 -13.39 -21.54
C LEU A 204 0.71 -12.89 -20.12
N PHE A 205 -0.33 -12.59 -19.34
CA PHE A 205 -0.18 -12.15 -17.95
C PHE A 205 0.60 -13.21 -17.14
N ARG A 206 0.20 -14.48 -17.23
CA ARG A 206 0.87 -15.60 -16.55
C ARG A 206 2.33 -15.70 -16.95
N GLU A 207 2.63 -15.61 -18.24
CA GLU A 207 4.00 -15.69 -18.75
C GLU A 207 4.86 -14.53 -18.25
N GLN A 208 4.35 -13.30 -18.29
CA GLN A 208 5.05 -12.11 -17.81
C GLN A 208 5.28 -12.15 -16.30
N VAL A 209 4.31 -12.62 -15.52
CA VAL A 209 4.44 -12.77 -14.07
C VAL A 209 5.46 -13.85 -13.70
N ASN A 210 5.47 -14.98 -14.40
CA ASN A 210 6.50 -16.02 -14.24
C ASN A 210 7.89 -15.47 -14.54
N ARG A 211 8.04 -14.77 -15.66
CA ARG A 211 9.32 -14.17 -16.06
C ARG A 211 9.77 -13.08 -15.09
N LEU A 212 8.86 -12.27 -14.59
CA LEU A 212 9.17 -11.27 -13.56
C LEU A 212 9.65 -11.94 -12.27
N ALA A 213 8.98 -13.01 -11.83
CA ALA A 213 9.37 -13.75 -10.63
C ALA A 213 10.77 -14.38 -10.78
N GLU A 214 11.09 -14.94 -11.94
CA GLU A 214 12.42 -15.47 -12.26
C GLU A 214 13.49 -14.37 -12.16
N GLN A 215 13.26 -13.21 -12.78
CA GLN A 215 14.21 -12.08 -12.72
C GLN A 215 14.37 -11.54 -11.28
N VAL A 216 13.28 -11.51 -10.51
CA VAL A 216 13.30 -11.13 -9.09
C VAL A 216 14.10 -12.14 -8.26
N ASN A 217 13.97 -13.44 -8.52
CA ASN A 217 14.76 -14.50 -7.87
C ASN A 217 16.26 -14.29 -8.15
N ILE A 218 16.64 -14.20 -9.43
CA ILE A 218 18.03 -13.98 -9.85
C ILE A 218 18.61 -12.72 -9.19
N ARG A 219 17.86 -11.61 -9.20
CA ARG A 219 18.31 -10.37 -8.55
C ARG A 219 18.47 -10.55 -7.04
N SER A 220 17.54 -11.25 -6.40
CA SER A 220 17.57 -11.45 -4.95
C SER A 220 18.73 -12.35 -4.50
N GLU A 221 19.07 -13.39 -5.26
CA GLU A 221 20.18 -14.30 -4.93
C GLU A 221 21.55 -13.61 -4.95
N ASN A 222 21.67 -12.51 -5.72
CA ASN A 222 22.90 -11.73 -5.82
C ASN A 222 23.01 -10.61 -4.75
N ASP A 223 21.97 -10.35 -3.96
CA ASP A 223 21.96 -9.33 -2.90
C ASP A 223 21.32 -9.92 -1.63
N THR A 224 22.16 -10.29 -0.66
CA THR A 224 21.71 -10.88 0.62
C THR A 224 20.67 -10.03 1.34
N LYS A 225 20.73 -8.70 1.19
CA LYS A 225 19.77 -7.81 1.82
C LYS A 225 18.42 -7.88 1.14
N LEU A 226 18.36 -7.95 -0.19
CA LEU A 226 17.12 -8.22 -0.93
C LEU A 226 16.56 -9.60 -0.59
N PHE A 227 17.42 -10.62 -0.60
CA PHE A 227 17.06 -12.00 -0.34
C PHE A 227 16.34 -12.17 1.00
N THR A 228 16.91 -11.62 2.07
CA THR A 228 16.37 -11.71 3.44
C THR A 228 15.22 -10.75 3.71
N SER A 229 15.10 -9.65 2.95
CA SER A 229 14.01 -8.67 3.11
C SER A 229 12.68 -9.14 2.52
N GLY A 230 12.73 -10.01 1.52
CA GLY A 230 11.55 -10.62 0.89
C GLY A 230 10.82 -9.69 -0.09
N CYS A 231 9.56 -10.02 -0.40
CA CYS A 231 8.76 -9.32 -1.40
C CYS A 231 7.39 -8.91 -0.86
N ILE A 232 6.87 -7.77 -1.33
CA ILE A 232 5.50 -7.31 -1.10
C ILE A 232 4.85 -7.19 -2.48
N ILE A 233 3.81 -7.97 -2.73
CA ILE A 233 3.22 -8.15 -4.06
C ILE A 233 1.80 -7.60 -4.06
N ASN A 234 1.57 -6.54 -4.82
CA ASN A 234 0.26 -5.91 -4.99
C ASN A 234 -0.48 -6.52 -6.19
N MET A 235 -1.62 -7.18 -5.95
CA MET A 235 -2.51 -7.62 -7.04
C MET A 235 -3.49 -6.52 -7.47
N GLY A 236 -3.90 -6.60 -8.74
CA GLY A 236 -5.11 -5.93 -9.21
C GLY A 236 -6.35 -6.33 -8.39
N GLY A 237 -7.32 -5.42 -8.32
CA GLY A 237 -8.63 -5.78 -7.79
C GLY A 237 -9.38 -6.67 -8.77
N PHE A 238 -10.21 -7.58 -8.26
CA PHE A 238 -11.18 -8.28 -9.08
C PHE A 238 -12.57 -7.67 -8.89
N ARG A 239 -13.36 -7.64 -9.97
CA ARG A 239 -14.72 -7.12 -9.97
C ARG A 239 -15.65 -8.09 -9.24
N LYS A 240 -16.64 -7.54 -8.53
CA LYS A 240 -17.63 -8.31 -7.77
C LYS A 240 -18.79 -8.78 -8.66
N ASP A 241 -18.91 -8.21 -9.84
CA ASP A 241 -20.13 -8.28 -10.64
C ASP A 241 -20.26 -9.62 -11.37
N ASP A 242 -21.34 -10.34 -11.07
CA ASP A 242 -21.76 -11.57 -11.77
C ASP A 242 -22.44 -11.27 -13.12
N ILE A 243 -22.25 -10.07 -13.69
CA ILE A 243 -22.86 -9.66 -14.97
C ILE A 243 -22.52 -10.66 -16.09
N ASP A 244 -21.33 -11.25 -16.02
CA ASP A 244 -20.84 -12.26 -16.97
C ASP A 244 -20.96 -13.70 -16.44
N GLY A 245 -21.87 -13.96 -15.49
CA GLY A 245 -22.06 -15.30 -14.91
C GLY A 245 -20.87 -15.82 -14.10
N GLY A 246 -20.05 -14.93 -13.53
CA GLY A 246 -18.89 -15.27 -12.70
C GLY A 246 -17.57 -15.48 -13.46
N ALA A 247 -17.56 -15.38 -14.79
CA ALA A 247 -16.37 -15.63 -15.60
C ALA A 247 -15.18 -14.69 -15.28
N SER A 248 -15.43 -13.39 -15.09
CA SER A 248 -14.37 -12.42 -14.71
C SER A 248 -13.81 -12.70 -13.32
N LYS A 249 -14.65 -13.17 -12.39
CA LYS A 249 -14.21 -13.58 -11.05
C LYS A 249 -13.27 -14.78 -11.11
N ASP A 250 -13.60 -15.78 -11.92
CA ASP A 250 -12.75 -16.97 -12.10
C ASP A 250 -11.41 -16.63 -12.77
N LYS A 251 -11.43 -15.72 -13.75
CA LYS A 251 -10.21 -15.22 -14.39
C LYS A 251 -9.32 -14.42 -13.43
N GLY A 252 -9.89 -13.54 -12.62
CA GLY A 252 -9.17 -12.84 -11.55
C GLY A 252 -8.56 -13.81 -10.52
N ILE A 253 -9.29 -14.87 -10.17
CA ILE A 253 -8.76 -15.94 -9.30
C ILE A 253 -7.60 -16.68 -9.96
N GLN A 254 -7.66 -16.95 -11.27
CA GLN A 254 -6.55 -17.56 -12.02
C GLN A 254 -5.31 -16.65 -12.05
N ALA A 255 -5.48 -15.34 -12.21
CA ALA A 255 -4.38 -14.38 -12.14
C ALA A 255 -3.72 -14.36 -10.74
N ILE A 256 -4.52 -14.42 -9.67
CA ILE A 256 -4.02 -14.53 -8.29
C ILE A 256 -3.23 -15.83 -8.11
N ARG A 257 -3.75 -16.97 -8.59
CA ARG A 257 -3.06 -18.27 -8.50
C ARG A 257 -1.76 -18.29 -9.27
N ALA A 258 -1.75 -17.75 -10.49
CA ALA A 258 -0.55 -17.61 -11.30
C ALA A 258 0.52 -16.80 -10.56
N THR A 259 0.14 -15.66 -9.98
CA THR A 259 1.07 -14.81 -9.22
C THR A 259 1.56 -15.46 -7.94
N ALA A 260 0.67 -16.10 -7.18
CA ALA A 260 1.03 -16.82 -5.96
C ALA A 260 2.02 -17.96 -6.22
N ALA A 261 1.80 -18.72 -7.30
CA ALA A 261 2.68 -19.81 -7.71
C ALA A 261 4.02 -19.29 -8.23
N ALA A 262 4.02 -18.30 -9.12
CA ALA A 262 5.23 -17.73 -9.72
C ALA A 262 6.20 -17.20 -8.67
N PHE A 263 5.68 -16.48 -7.68
CA PHE A 263 6.50 -15.90 -6.62
C PHE A 263 6.75 -16.82 -5.43
N GLU A 264 6.18 -18.03 -5.40
CA GLU A 264 6.22 -18.95 -4.25
C GLU A 264 5.87 -18.20 -2.94
N VAL A 265 4.67 -17.63 -2.93
CA VAL A 265 4.17 -16.77 -1.85
C VAL A 265 4.06 -17.56 -0.55
N SER A 266 4.58 -17.02 0.55
CA SER A 266 4.48 -17.60 1.89
C SER A 266 3.25 -17.12 2.67
N GLU A 267 2.86 -15.86 2.47
CA GLU A 267 1.68 -15.25 3.12
C GLU A 267 0.79 -14.53 2.11
N ALA A 268 -0.51 -14.80 2.14
CA ALA A 268 -1.52 -14.05 1.40
C ALA A 268 -2.36 -13.18 2.36
N LEU A 269 -2.42 -11.88 2.09
CA LEU A 269 -3.25 -10.91 2.79
C LEU A 269 -4.47 -10.58 1.94
N THR A 270 -5.65 -10.91 2.44
CA THR A 270 -6.90 -10.68 1.70
C THR A 270 -7.79 -9.65 2.39
N PHE A 271 -8.16 -8.60 1.68
CA PHE A 271 -9.18 -7.64 2.12
C PHE A 271 -10.59 -8.15 1.80
N TYR A 272 -11.42 -8.32 2.83
CA TYR A 272 -12.83 -8.71 2.67
C TYR A 272 -13.76 -7.61 3.20
N SER A 273 -14.71 -7.18 2.37
CA SER A 273 -16.03 -6.81 2.91
C SER A 273 -16.74 -8.12 3.26
N ALA A 274 -17.53 -8.18 4.34
CA ALA A 274 -18.35 -9.34 4.65
C ALA A 274 -19.08 -9.85 3.37
N PHE A 275 -19.13 -11.18 3.21
CA PHE A 275 -19.70 -11.94 2.07
C PHE A 275 -18.89 -11.99 0.74
N SER A 276 -18.01 -12.98 0.58
CA SER A 276 -18.21 -14.13 -0.35
C SER A 276 -17.06 -15.15 -0.25
N SER A 277 -17.39 -16.45 -0.30
CA SER A 277 -16.57 -17.60 0.11
C SER A 277 -15.45 -18.16 -0.82
N PRO A 278 -15.17 -17.71 -2.07
CA PRO A 278 -14.25 -18.48 -2.94
C PRO A 278 -12.76 -18.38 -2.58
N VAL A 279 -12.26 -17.21 -2.14
CA VAL A 279 -10.81 -17.04 -1.81
C VAL A 279 -10.42 -17.79 -0.52
N ARG A 280 -11.37 -18.03 0.39
CA ARG A 280 -11.16 -18.86 1.60
C ARG A 280 -10.87 -20.32 1.28
N ASN A 281 -11.40 -20.83 0.16
CA ASN A 281 -11.18 -22.21 -0.26
C ASN A 281 -9.88 -22.38 -1.09
N LEU A 282 -9.24 -21.28 -1.50
CA LEU A 282 -7.99 -21.34 -2.26
C LEU A 282 -6.76 -21.64 -1.39
N PHE A 283 -6.83 -21.35 -0.09
CA PHE A 283 -5.64 -21.26 0.75
C PHE A 283 -5.92 -21.86 2.14
N ARG A 284 -4.96 -22.61 2.71
CA ARG A 284 -5.13 -23.31 3.99
C ARG A 284 -5.10 -22.32 5.16
N VAL A 285 -6.26 -21.79 5.51
CA VAL A 285 -6.43 -20.78 6.57
C VAL A 285 -6.03 -21.32 7.96
N ARG A 286 -5.09 -20.64 8.63
CA ARG A 286 -5.03 -20.60 10.11
C ARG A 286 -5.63 -19.28 10.58
N GLN A 287 -6.78 -19.34 11.26
CA GLN A 287 -7.40 -18.15 11.87
C GLN A 287 -6.60 -17.68 13.08
N GLN A 288 -6.40 -16.37 13.23
CA GLN A 288 -6.27 -15.76 14.55
C GLN A 288 -7.68 -15.42 15.09
N PRO A 289 -7.91 -15.46 16.42
CA PRO A 289 -9.25 -15.42 17.01
C PRO A 289 -10.01 -14.13 16.68
N LYS A 290 -11.32 -14.28 16.46
CA LYS A 290 -12.28 -13.23 16.08
C LYS A 290 -12.66 -12.31 17.25
N PRO A 291 -12.68 -10.98 17.06
CA PRO A 291 -13.61 -10.09 17.76
C PRO A 291 -14.96 -9.96 17.00
N ALA A 292 -16.01 -9.51 17.69
CA ALA A 292 -17.41 -9.80 17.40
C ALA A 292 -18.19 -8.79 16.52
N HIS A 293 -17.56 -7.80 15.87
CA HIS A 293 -18.32 -6.74 15.15
C HIS A 293 -17.85 -6.49 13.71
N GLU A 294 -18.81 -6.22 12.83
CA GLU A 294 -18.71 -6.10 11.37
C GLU A 294 -18.21 -4.73 10.91
N SER A 295 -16.96 -4.67 10.46
CA SER A 295 -16.46 -3.73 9.45
C SER A 295 -15.14 -4.29 8.89
N ALA A 296 -14.93 -4.13 7.57
CA ALA A 296 -13.91 -4.77 6.72
C ALA A 296 -12.75 -5.54 7.39
N TRP A 297 -12.66 -6.85 7.16
CA TRP A 297 -11.63 -7.72 7.75
C TRP A 297 -10.43 -7.89 6.81
N LEU A 298 -9.22 -7.70 7.34
CA LEU A 298 -7.99 -8.21 6.70
C LEU A 298 -7.70 -9.61 7.24
N MET A 299 -7.66 -10.58 6.34
CA MET A 299 -7.37 -11.96 6.68
C MET A 299 -5.94 -12.31 6.27
N VAL A 300 -5.13 -12.77 7.22
CA VAL A 300 -3.81 -13.35 6.94
C VAL A 300 -4.00 -14.84 6.68
N VAL A 301 -3.59 -15.30 5.50
CA VAL A 301 -3.60 -16.71 5.16
C VAL A 301 -2.17 -17.15 4.87
N LYS A 302 -1.66 -18.09 5.67
CA LYS A 302 -0.37 -18.71 5.41
C LYS A 302 -0.52 -19.76 4.31
N LEU A 303 0.33 -19.70 3.29
CA LEU A 303 0.38 -20.70 2.23
C LEU A 303 1.38 -21.78 2.66
N ASN A 304 0.94 -23.03 2.63
CA ASN A 304 1.79 -24.20 2.91
C ASN A 304 2.37 -24.73 1.60
#